data_AF-A0A1I3SK96-F1
#
_entry.id   AF-A0A1I3SK96-F1
#
_cell.length_a   1.000
_cell.length_b   1.000
_cell.length_c   1.000
_cell.angle_alpha   90.00
_cell.angle_beta   90.00
_cell.angle_gamma   90.00
#
_symmetry.space_group_name_H-M   'P 1'
#
loop_
_entity.id
_entity.type
_entity.pdbx_description
1 polymer ?
#
loop_
_entity_poly.entity_id
_entity_poly.type
_entity_poly.pdbx_seq_one_letter_code
_entity_poly.pdbx_strand_id
1 'polypeptide(L)'
;MKPVQDISLDFWKEELSSLVASAKTEEELAALIAFEKALSPYLDKPGSLRTLLGKIQAPTTSAIDAIIAEGSFQNLNELKAVLPKDIEIVTV
;
A
#
# COMPACT_ATOMS: atom_id res chain seq x y z
N MET A 1 -20.95 2.54 -18.60
CA MET A 1 -19.57 2.51 -18.08
C MET A 1 -19.26 3.89 -17.53
N LYS A 2 -18.99 4.04 -16.23
CA LYS A 2 -18.50 5.33 -15.71
C LYS A 2 -17.09 5.55 -16.26
N PRO A 3 -16.76 6.75 -16.77
CA PRO A 3 -15.39 7.03 -17.22
C PRO A 3 -14.45 6.86 -16.03
N VAL A 4 -13.40 6.06 -16.21
CA VAL A 4 -12.26 6.07 -15.28
C VAL A 4 -11.67 7.45 -15.41
N GLN A 5 -11.83 8.27 -14.36
CA GLN A 5 -11.28 9.61 -14.32
C GLN A 5 -9.77 9.49 -14.49
N ASP A 6 -9.24 10.08 -15.55
CA ASP A 6 -7.81 10.04 -15.84
C ASP A 6 -7.13 10.96 -14.82
N ILE A 7 -6.75 10.40 -13.66
CA ILE A 7 -6.14 11.16 -12.57
C ILE A 7 -4.75 11.57 -13.04
N SER A 8 -4.55 12.87 -13.29
CA SER A 8 -3.25 13.39 -13.71
C SER A 8 -2.21 13.22 -12.58
N LEU A 9 -0.94 13.08 -12.95
CA LEU A 9 0.15 13.03 -11.96
C LEU A 9 0.27 14.33 -11.16
N ASP A 10 -0.18 15.44 -11.75
CA ASP A 10 -0.22 16.74 -11.10
C ASP A 10 -1.25 16.77 -9.97
N PHE A 11 -2.40 16.10 -10.13
CA PHE A 11 -3.38 15.92 -9.05
C PHE A 11 -2.75 15.22 -7.83
N TRP A 12 -1.95 14.17 -8.05
CA TRP A 12 -1.29 13.47 -6.94
C TRP A 12 -0.22 14.32 -6.24
N LYS A 13 0.42 15.25 -6.95
CA LYS A 13 1.36 16.19 -6.33
C LYS A 13 0.62 17.22 -5.46
N GLU A 14 -0.50 17.73 -5.96
CA GLU A 14 -1.37 18.63 -5.20
C GLU A 14 -1.92 17.97 -3.93
N GLU A 15 -2.36 16.72 -4.03
CA GLU A 15 -2.84 15.95 -2.88
C GLU A 15 -1.73 15.69 -1.84
N LEU A 16 -0.52 15.35 -2.26
CA LEU A 16 0.62 15.21 -1.34
C LEU A 16 0.94 16.52 -0.65
N SER A 17 0.96 17.64 -1.38
CA SER A 17 1.23 18.96 -0.81
C SER A 17 0.14 19.38 0.18
N SER A 18 -1.12 19.10 -0.15
CA SER A 18 -2.28 19.30 0.73
C SER A 18 -2.18 18.48 2.01
N LEU A 19 -1.71 17.22 1.91
CA LEU A 19 -1.48 16.36 3.06
C LEU A 19 -0.43 16.95 3.99
N VAL A 20 0.70 17.42 3.47
CA VAL A 20 1.72 18.11 4.28
C VAL A 20 1.15 19.37 4.95
N ALA A 21 0.36 20.16 4.22
CA ALA A 21 -0.28 21.36 4.75
C ALA A 21 -1.32 21.07 5.84
N SER A 22 -1.86 19.84 5.91
CA SER A 22 -2.83 19.42 6.90
C SER A 22 -2.22 18.98 8.25
N ALA A 23 -0.89 18.92 8.34
CA ALA A 23 -0.18 18.53 9.55
C ALA A 23 -0.53 19.43 10.75
N LYS A 24 -0.79 18.82 11.91
CA LYS A 24 -1.21 19.54 13.13
C LYS A 24 -0.09 19.68 14.15
N THR A 25 1.00 18.92 13.99
CA THR A 25 2.16 18.92 14.87
C THR A 25 3.46 19.02 14.07
N GLU A 26 4.53 19.51 14.69
CA GLU A 26 5.84 19.60 14.03
C GLU A 26 6.40 18.21 13.67
N GLU A 27 6.14 17.20 14.49
CA GLU A 27 6.57 15.82 14.26
C GLU A 27 5.82 15.20 13.06
N GLU A 28 4.51 15.42 12.98
CA GLU A 28 3.69 15.02 11.84
C GLU A 28 4.12 15.76 10.56
N LEU A 29 4.39 17.06 10.65
CA LEU A 29 4.86 17.86 9.52
C LEU A 29 6.20 17.32 9.00
N ALA A 30 7.16 17.04 9.89
CA ALA A 30 8.46 16.49 9.51
C ALA A 30 8.33 15.11 8.83
N ALA A 31 7.45 14.25 9.35
CA ALA A 31 7.18 12.95 8.76
C ALA A 31 6.52 13.07 7.37
N LEU A 32 5.54 13.98 7.23
CA LEU A 32 4.82 14.19 5.97
C LEU A 32 5.70 14.85 4.91
N ILE A 33 6.57 15.79 5.27
CA ILE A 33 7.58 16.35 4.34
C ILE A 33 8.54 15.24 3.86
N ALA A 34 9.01 14.38 4.77
CA ALA A 34 9.88 13.27 4.41
C ALA A 34 9.16 12.29 3.46
N PHE A 35 7.88 12.04 3.70
CA PHE A 35 7.03 11.19 2.87
C PHE A 35 6.77 11.79 1.48
N GLU A 36 6.40 13.08 1.40
CA GLU A 36 6.23 13.82 0.14
C GLU A 36 7.51 13.74 -0.68
N LYS A 37 8.66 14.09 -0.08
CA LYS A 37 9.97 14.07 -0.75
C LYS A 37 10.36 12.67 -1.24
N ALA A 38 9.99 11.62 -0.49
CA ALA A 38 10.24 10.25 -0.90
C ALA A 38 9.37 9.86 -2.12
N LEU A 39 8.14 10.37 -2.21
CA LEU A 39 7.18 10.01 -3.27
C LEU A 39 7.27 10.87 -4.53
N SER A 40 7.64 12.15 -4.45
CA SER A 40 7.70 13.06 -5.61
C SER A 40 8.46 12.47 -6.81
N PRO A 41 9.65 11.83 -6.65
CA PRO A 41 10.40 11.27 -7.78
C PRO A 41 9.66 10.14 -8.51
N TYR A 42 8.76 9.45 -7.81
CA TYR A 42 7.94 8.38 -8.39
C TYR A 42 6.75 8.95 -9.18
N LEU A 43 6.20 10.09 -8.76
CA LEU A 43 5.16 10.80 -9.51
C LEU A 43 5.70 11.45 -10.79
N ASP A 44 6.96 11.87 -10.81
CA ASP A 44 7.61 12.39 -12.03
C ASP A 44 7.96 11.28 -13.04
N LYS A 45 8.03 10.02 -12.59
CA LYS A 45 8.44 8.87 -13.41
C LYS A 45 7.44 7.72 -13.23
N PRO A 46 6.40 7.63 -14.08
CA PRO A 46 5.34 6.62 -13.97
C PRO A 46 5.86 5.17 -13.84
N GLY A 47 6.96 4.84 -14.52
CA GLY A 47 7.59 3.51 -14.44
C GLY A 47 8.19 3.17 -13.07
N SER A 48 8.66 4.19 -12.34
CA SER A 48 9.20 4.03 -10.99
C SER A 48 8.06 3.82 -9.99
N LEU A 49 6.96 4.59 -10.11
CA LEU A 49 5.76 4.40 -9.28
C LEU A 49 5.18 3.00 -9.45
N ARG A 50 5.06 2.53 -10.69
CA ARG A 50 4.62 1.15 -10.98
C ARG A 50 5.53 0.11 -10.31
N THR A 51 6.84 0.34 -10.30
CA THR A 51 7.81 -0.56 -9.64
C THR A 51 7.65 -0.54 -8.12
N LEU A 52 7.47 0.64 -7.52
CA LEU A 52 7.22 0.78 -6.09
C LEU A 52 5.92 0.06 -5.69
N LEU A 53 4.83 0.31 -6.40
CA LEU A 53 3.54 -0.36 -6.16
C LEU A 53 3.64 -1.87 -6.36
N GLY A 54 4.37 -2.34 -7.37
CA GLY A 54 4.64 -3.76 -7.57
C GLY A 54 5.43 -4.38 -6.41
N LYS A 55 6.41 -3.66 -5.84
CA LYS A 55 7.15 -4.09 -4.64
C LYS A 55 6.32 -4.04 -3.37
N ILE A 56 5.29 -3.20 -3.28
CA ILE A 56 4.35 -3.16 -2.14
C ILE A 56 3.32 -4.30 -2.26
N GLN A 57 2.91 -4.65 -3.48
CA GLN A 57 2.01 -5.79 -3.72
C GLN A 57 2.72 -7.14 -3.58
N ALA A 58 3.99 -7.24 -3.97
CA ALA A 58 4.77 -8.48 -3.89
C ALA A 58 4.83 -9.15 -2.49
N PRO A 59 5.05 -8.44 -1.37
CA PRO A 59 5.15 -9.08 -0.05
C PRO A 59 3.83 -9.63 0.47
N THR A 60 2.67 -9.09 0.05
CA THR A 60 1.37 -9.66 0.41
C THR A 60 1.02 -10.87 -0.45
N THR A 61 1.44 -10.90 -1.72
CA THR A 61 1.16 -12.07 -2.59
C THR A 61 2.06 -13.25 -2.26
N SER A 62 3.37 -13.06 -2.01
CA SER A 62 4.26 -14.22 -1.83
C SER A 62 4.05 -14.96 -0.50
N ALA A 63 3.61 -14.27 0.56
CA ALA A 63 3.26 -14.93 1.82
C ALA A 63 1.96 -15.73 1.70
N ILE A 64 0.96 -15.18 1.00
CA ILE A 64 -0.32 -15.86 0.77
C ILE A 64 -0.15 -17.04 -0.20
N ASP A 65 0.62 -16.86 -1.27
CA ASP A 65 0.93 -17.93 -2.23
C ASP A 65 1.70 -19.07 -1.58
N ALA A 66 2.61 -18.79 -0.64
CA ALA A 66 3.30 -19.82 0.14
C ALA A 66 2.33 -20.59 1.05
N ILE A 67 1.40 -19.90 1.72
CA ILE A 67 0.37 -20.50 2.57
C ILE A 67 -0.60 -21.37 1.75
N ILE A 68 -0.98 -20.92 0.56
CA ILE A 68 -1.86 -21.66 -0.37
C ILE A 68 -1.13 -22.85 -1.00
N ALA A 69 0.17 -22.70 -1.31
CA ALA A 69 0.97 -23.76 -1.93
C ALA A 69 1.29 -24.92 -0.97
N GLU A 70 1.40 -24.66 0.34
CA GLU A 70 1.71 -25.68 1.36
C GLU A 70 0.46 -26.31 2.01
N GLY A 71 -0.69 -25.65 2.04
CA GLY A 71 -1.71 -25.93 3.05
C GLY A 71 -3.00 -26.62 2.57
N SER A 72 -3.09 -27.94 2.75
CA SER A 72 -4.38 -28.57 3.04
C SER A 72 -4.64 -28.45 4.54
N PHE A 73 -5.37 -27.41 4.94
CA PHE A 73 -5.68 -27.17 6.35
C PHE A 73 -6.92 -27.98 6.77
N GLN A 74 -6.83 -28.66 7.90
CA GLN A 74 -7.94 -29.48 8.41
C GLN A 74 -8.97 -28.64 9.18
N ASN A 75 -8.58 -27.47 9.71
CA ASN A 75 -9.46 -26.59 10.46
C ASN A 75 -8.96 -25.13 10.52
N LEU A 76 -9.83 -24.21 10.96
CA LEU A 76 -9.56 -22.78 11.02
C LEU A 76 -8.45 -22.38 12.01
N ASN A 77 -8.19 -23.19 13.04
CA ASN A 77 -7.14 -22.87 14.02
C ASN A 77 -5.75 -23.05 13.39
N GLU A 78 -5.61 -24.06 12.53
CA GLU A 78 -4.39 -24.31 11.76
C GLU A 78 -4.10 -23.17 10.80
N LEU A 79 -5.12 -22.71 10.05
CA LEU A 79 -4.99 -21.55 9.15
C LEU A 79 -4.58 -20.28 9.92
N LYS A 80 -5.20 -20.00 11.07
CA LYS A 80 -4.86 -18.84 11.91
C LYS A 80 -3.42 -18.85 12.42
N ALA A 81 -2.82 -20.04 12.62
CA ALA A 81 -1.46 -20.15 13.13
C ALA A 81 -0.39 -19.79 12.08
N VAL A 82 -0.72 -19.92 10.79
CA VAL A 82 0.20 -19.64 9.67
C VAL A 82 0.01 -18.22 9.11
N LEU A 83 -1.16 -17.61 9.35
CA LEU A 83 -1.41 -16.25 8.88
C LEU A 83 -0.52 -15.22 9.60
N PRO A 84 0.04 -14.25 8.85
CA PRO A 84 0.64 -13.06 9.42
C PRO A 84 -0.30 -12.34 10.40
N LYS A 85 0.26 -11.74 11.45
CA LYS A 85 -0.48 -11.12 12.57
C LYS A 85 -1.38 -9.96 12.17
N ASP A 86 -1.18 -9.45 10.96
CA ASP A 86 -1.88 -8.35 10.31
C ASP A 86 -3.06 -8.81 9.42
N ILE A 87 -3.36 -10.11 9.35
CA ILE A 87 -4.49 -10.65 8.58
C ILE A 87 -5.61 -11.12 9.53
N GLU A 88 -6.80 -10.57 9.35
CA GLU A 88 -8.02 -11.01 10.05
C GLU A 88 -8.87 -11.92 9.15
N ILE A 89 -9.32 -13.06 9.68
CA ILE A 89 -10.25 -13.96 8.96
C ILE A 89 -11.68 -13.50 9.22
N VAL A 90 -12.37 -13.04 8.17
CA VAL A 90 -13.80 -12.75 8.19
C VAL A 90 -14.55 -13.92 7.54
N THR A 91 -15.34 -14.65 8.32
CA THR A 91 -16.26 -15.68 7.81
C THR A 91 -17.60 -15.02 7.46
N VAL A 92 -18.08 -15.23 6.23
CA VAL A 92 -19.42 -14.81 5.76
C VAL A 92 -20.43 -15.92 6.01
#